data_AF-A0A8D0DUA3-F1
#
_entry.id   AF-A0A8D0DUA3-F1
#
_cell.length_a   1.000
_cell.length_b   1.000
_cell.length_c   1.000
_cell.angle_alpha   90.00
_cell.angle_beta   90.00
_cell.angle_gamma   90.00
#
_symmetry.space_group_name_H-M   'P 1'
#
loop_
_entity.id
_entity.type
_entity.pdbx_description
1 polymer ?
#
loop_
_entity_poly.entity_id
_entity_poly.type
_entity_poly.pdbx_seq_one_letter_code
_entity_poly.pdbx_strand_id
1 'polypeptide(L)' 'LEANTPLPKHILDVWVIVLIILATIVVMTSLLLCPATAVIIYRVRTHPIQNGAV' A
#
# COMPACT_ATOMS: atom_id res chain seq x y z
N LEU A 1 -38.06 -2.19 18.22
CA LEU A 1 -38.21 -1.91 16.77
C LEU A 1 -36.85 -1.43 16.29
N GLU A 2 -36.03 -2.34 15.76
CA GLU A 2 -34.65 -2.07 15.36
C GLU A 2 -34.61 -1.00 14.27
N ALA A 3 -33.89 0.09 14.54
CA ALA A 3 -33.67 1.19 13.62
C ALA A 3 -32.71 0.76 12.50
N ASN A 4 -33.20 -0.06 11.57
CA ASN A 4 -32.56 -0.31 10.29
C ASN A 4 -32.78 0.93 9.42
N THR A 5 -31.96 1.96 9.65
CA THR A 5 -31.84 3.10 8.75
C THR A 5 -31.47 2.54 7.37
N PRO A 6 -32.32 2.69 6.34
CA PRO A 6 -31.95 2.28 4.99
C PRO A 6 -30.78 3.17 4.57
N LEU A 7 -29.56 2.66 4.73
CA LEU A 7 -28.37 3.41 4.37
C LEU A 7 -28.51 3.80 2.90
N PRO A 8 -28.41 5.09 2.56
CA PRO A 8 -28.57 5.54 1.19
C PRO A 8 -27.52 4.84 0.32
N LYS A 9 -27.99 3.96 -0.57
CA LYS A 9 -27.18 3.09 -1.43
C LYS A 9 -26.10 3.86 -2.21
N HIS A 10 -26.37 5.11 -2.54
CA HIS A 10 -25.42 6.04 -3.16
C HIS A 10 -24.17 6.32 -2.31
N ILE A 11 -24.31 6.44 -0.99
CA ILE A 11 -23.17 6.74 -0.11
C ILE A 11 -22.20 5.56 -0.05
N LEU A 12 -22.74 4.34 0.03
CA LEU A 12 -21.92 3.13 0.07
C LEU A 12 -21.19 2.93 -1.26
N ASP A 13 -21.86 3.20 -2.39
CA ASP A 13 -21.27 3.13 -3.73
C ASP A 13 -20.09 4.09 -3.88
N VAL A 14 -20.27 5.36 -3.47
CA VAL A 14 -19.20 6.37 -3.46
C VAL A 14 -18.03 5.96 -2.57
N TRP A 15 -18.30 5.49 -1.35
CA TRP A 15 -17.25 5.01 -0.45
C TRP A 15 -16.48 3.83 -1.05
N VAL A 16 -17.17 2.88 -1.70
CA VAL A 16 -16.53 1.74 -2.37
C VAL A 16 -15.62 2.21 -3.50
N ILE A 17 -16.07 3.14 -4.36
CA ILE A 17 -15.25 3.70 -5.44
C ILE A 17 -14.00 4.38 -4.87
N VAL A 18 -14.16 5.19 -3.82
CA VAL A 18 -13.04 5.88 -3.15
C VAL A 18 -12.05 4.87 -2.57
N LEU A 19 -12.53 3.80 -1.92
CA LEU A 19 -11.68 2.74 -1.37
C LEU A 19 -10.91 2.01 -2.46
N ILE A 20 -11.53 1.72 -3.61
CA ILE A 20 -10.84 1.09 -4.75
C ILE A 20 -9.74 2.00 -5.28
N ILE A 21 -10.03 3.28 -5.53
CA ILE A 21 -9.03 4.23 -6.02
C ILE A 21 -7.89 4.35 -5.01
N LEU A 22 -8.22 4.54 -3.73
CA LEU A 22 -7.23 4.64 -2.67
C LEU A 22 -6.37 3.38 -2.59
N ALA A 23 -6.99 2.19 -2.65
CA ALA A 23 -6.27 0.93 -2.66
C ALA A 23 -5.32 0.83 -3.86
N THR A 24 -5.75 1.23 -5.06
CA THR A 24 -4.89 1.21 -6.25
C THR A 24 -3.72 2.17 -6.13
N ILE A 25 -3.91 3.37 -5.58
CA ILE A 25 -2.84 4.33 -5.30
C ILE A 25 -1.86 3.75 -4.28
N VAL A 26 -2.36 3.17 -3.19
CA VAL A 26 -1.54 2.50 -2.18
C VAL A 26 -0.76 1.34 -2.78
N VAL A 27 -1.36 0.54 -3.67
CA VAL A 27 -0.67 -0.57 -4.35
C VAL A 27 0.38 -0.05 -5.32
N MET A 28 0.08 0.94 -6.15
CA MET A 28 1.06 1.53 -7.08
C MET A 28 2.21 2.18 -6.33
N THR A 29 1.92 2.97 -5.30
CA THR A 29 2.94 3.59 -4.44
C THR A 29 3.75 2.53 -3.72
N SER A 30 3.13 1.50 -3.14
CA SER A 30 3.83 0.39 -2.49
C SER A 30 4.67 -0.40 -3.49
N LEU A 31 4.17 -0.71 -4.68
CA LEU A 31 4.93 -1.36 -5.74
C LEU A 31 6.08 -0.50 -6.29
N LEU A 32 6.05 0.83 -6.09
CA LEU A 32 7.16 1.73 -6.42
C LEU A 32 8.13 1.91 -5.24
N LEU A 33 7.62 1.96 -4.01
CA LEU A 33 8.39 2.08 -2.77
C LEU A 33 9.07 0.76 -2.39
N CYS A 34 8.44 -0.39 -2.67
CA CYS A 34 8.98 -1.73 -2.42
C CYS A 34 10.26 -2.00 -3.21
N PRO A 35 10.37 -1.77 -4.53
CA PRO A 35 11.62 -1.94 -5.25
C PRO A 35 12.66 -0.91 -4.82
N ALA A 36 12.28 0.34 -4.51
CA ALA A 36 13.24 1.31 -3.97
C ALA A 36 13.80 0.84 -2.61
N THR A 37 12.93 0.43 -1.70
CA THR A 37 13.30 -0.09 -0.37
C THR A 37 14.05 -1.41 -0.47
N ALA A 38 13.62 -2.34 -1.33
CA ALA A 38 14.27 -3.62 -1.57
C ALA A 38 15.62 -3.45 -2.25
N VAL A 39 15.76 -2.52 -3.22
CA VAL A 39 17.05 -2.17 -3.82
C VAL A 39 17.94 -1.52 -2.78
N ILE A 40 17.45 -0.63 -1.93
CA ILE A 40 18.24 -0.07 -0.83
C ILE A 40 18.67 -1.18 0.14
N ILE A 41 17.77 -2.05 0.60
CA ILE A 41 18.11 -3.15 1.52
C ILE A 41 19.05 -4.16 0.86
N TYR A 42 18.87 -4.46 -0.42
CA TYR A 42 19.74 -5.34 -1.20
C TYR A 42 21.11 -4.70 -1.39
N ARG A 43 21.18 -3.42 -1.76
CA ARG A 43 22.41 -2.64 -1.94
C ARG A 43 23.10 -2.29 -0.63
N VAL A 44 22.36 -2.23 0.47
CA VAL A 44 22.87 -2.55 1.81
C VAL A 44 23.20 -4.04 1.72
N ARG A 45 22.60 -5.05 2.35
CA ARG A 45 23.06 -6.48 2.35
C ARG A 45 24.19 -6.96 1.39
N THR A 46 24.12 -6.81 0.07
CA THR A 46 25.19 -7.17 -0.86
C THR A 46 26.46 -6.32 -0.80
N HIS A 47 26.41 -5.02 -0.47
CA HIS A 47 27.63 -4.18 -0.34
C HIS A 47 28.26 -4.05 1.08
N PRO A 48 27.57 -4.12 2.23
CA PRO A 48 28.14 -4.06 3.57
C PRO A 48 28.63 -5.43 4.03
N ILE A 49 28.21 -6.55 3.42
CA ILE A 49 28.75 -7.89 3.76
C ILE A 49 30.11 -8.12 3.08
N GLN A 50 30.43 -7.42 1.98
CA GLN A 50 31.76 -7.49 1.37
C GLN A 50 32.76 -6.44 1.91
N ASN A 51 32.29 -5.41 2.63
CA ASN A 51 33.15 -4.30 3.05
C ASN A 51 33.54 -4.32 4.55
N GLY A 52 33.30 -5.43 5.24
CA GLY A 52 33.71 -5.66 6.64
C GLY A 52 34.59 -6.90 6.83
N ALA A 53 35.11 -7.48 5.74
CA ALA A 53 36.01 -8.62 5.76
C ALA A 53 37.24 -8.32 4.88
N VAL A 54 38.04 -7.33 5.27
CA VAL A 54 39.51 -7.27 5.14
C VAL A 54 40.04 -6.09 5.96
#